data_AF-K2E7Z5-F1
#
_entry.id   AF-K2E7Z5-F1
#
_cell.length_a   1.000
_cell.length_b   1.000
_cell.length_c   1.000
_cell.angle_alpha   90.00
_cell.angle_beta   90.00
_cell.angle_gamma   90.00
#
_symmetry.space_group_name_H-M   'P 1'
#
loop_
_entity.id
_entity.type
_entity.pdbx_description
1 polymer ?
#
loop_
_entity_poly.entity_id
_entity_poly.type
_entity_poly.pdbx_seq_one_letter_code
_entity_poly.pdbx_strand_id
1 'polypeptide(L)' 'MKKVNISTKKIDQFAGKWVAIDEIKDRIIAVADTLAGISPLVTRKITDKTPDNQIPMAFKVPYKDEGPYIL' A
#
# COMPACT_ATOMS: atom_id res chain seq x y z
N MET A 1 -3.55 7.22 -9.26
CA MET A 1 -3.67 5.90 -8.59
C MET A 1 -4.63 5.00 -9.34
N LYS A 2 -4.43 3.69 -9.24
CA LYS A 2 -5.36 2.67 -9.69
C LYS A 2 -5.90 1.93 -8.48
N LYS A 3 -7.21 1.96 -8.26
CA LYS A 3 -7.86 1.14 -7.22
C LYS A 3 -7.87 -0.32 -7.67
N VAL A 4 -7.56 -1.22 -6.77
CA VAL A 4 -7.53 -2.67 -6.98
C VAL A 4 -8.19 -3.36 -5.79
N ASN A 5 -8.51 -4.64 -5.91
CA ASN A 5 -9.05 -5.41 -4.80
C ASN A 5 -8.56 -6.85 -4.93
N ILE A 6 -7.33 -7.08 -4.49
CA ILE A 6 -6.59 -8.33 -4.73
C ILE A 6 -5.80 -8.71 -3.48
N SER A 7 -5.51 -10.00 -3.34
CA SER A 7 -4.69 -10.49 -2.23
C SER A 7 -3.25 -9.96 -2.30
N THR A 8 -2.67 -9.69 -1.12
CA THR A 8 -1.25 -9.36 -0.90
C THR A 8 -0.31 -10.44 -1.44
N LYS A 9 -0.77 -11.69 -1.61
CA LYS A 9 0.01 -12.75 -2.26
C LYS A 9 0.40 -12.46 -3.71
N LYS A 10 -0.28 -11.52 -4.36
CA LYS A 10 0.02 -11.06 -5.73
C LYS A 10 0.69 -9.68 -5.74
N ILE A 11 1.42 -9.33 -4.69
CA ILE A 11 2.10 -8.02 -4.57
C ILE A 11 3.27 -7.88 -5.55
N ASP A 12 3.89 -9.00 -5.91
CA ASP A 12 5.02 -9.11 -6.84
C ASP A 12 4.72 -8.54 -8.24
N GLN A 13 3.46 -8.62 -8.70
CA GLN A 13 3.05 -8.05 -9.98
C GLN A 13 3.11 -6.50 -10.00
N PHE A 14 3.32 -5.84 -8.85
CA PHE A 14 3.46 -4.40 -8.72
C PHE A 14 4.89 -3.95 -8.39
N ALA A 15 5.90 -4.77 -8.70
CA ALA A 15 7.30 -4.39 -8.57
C ALA A 15 7.57 -2.94 -9.07
N GLY A 16 8.28 -2.17 -8.25
CA GLY A 16 8.59 -0.76 -8.49
C GLY A 16 7.49 0.25 -8.14
N LYS A 17 6.26 -0.21 -7.84
CA LYS A 17 5.13 0.66 -7.54
C LYS A 17 4.88 0.77 -6.03
N TRP A 18 4.21 1.85 -5.64
CA TRP A 18 3.66 2.04 -4.31
C TRP A 18 2.29 1.39 -4.21
N VAL A 19 2.07 0.59 -3.18
CA VAL A 19 0.81 -0.09 -2.90
C VAL A 19 0.23 0.37 -1.57
N ALA A 20 -1.10 0.46 -1.51
CA ALA A 20 -1.86 0.63 -0.27
C ALA A 20 -2.45 -0.73 0.13
N ILE A 21 -2.18 -1.18 1.35
CA ILE A 21 -2.57 -2.50 1.87
C ILE A 21 -3.52 -2.33 3.05
N ASP A 22 -4.71 -2.91 2.96
CA ASP A 22 -5.63 -3.09 4.09
C ASP A 22 -5.21 -4.36 4.84
N GLU A 23 -4.61 -4.19 6.02
CA GLU A 23 -4.11 -5.29 6.85
C GLU A 23 -5.24 -6.17 7.41
N ILE A 24 -6.41 -5.58 7.69
CA ILE A 24 -7.55 -6.30 8.25
C ILE A 24 -8.11 -7.27 7.22
N LYS A 25 -8.14 -6.85 5.94
CA LYS A 25 -8.65 -7.67 4.84
C LYS A 25 -7.56 -8.49 4.15
N ASP A 26 -6.30 -8.28 4.46
CA ASP A 26 -5.13 -8.82 3.75
C ASP A 26 -5.21 -8.58 2.24
N ARG A 27 -5.47 -7.32 1.85
CA ARG A 27 -5.66 -6.94 0.44
C ARG A 27 -4.95 -5.66 0.05
N ILE A 28 -4.44 -5.67 -1.18
CA ILE A 28 -4.00 -4.46 -1.87
C ILE A 28 -5.25 -3.77 -2.40
N ILE A 29 -5.44 -2.51 -2.00
CA ILE A 29 -6.63 -1.71 -2.32
C ILE A 29 -6.33 -0.61 -3.36
N ALA A 30 -5.07 -0.22 -3.50
CA ALA A 30 -4.65 0.74 -4.53
C ALA A 30 -3.16 0.61 -4.86
N VAL A 31 -2.81 1.06 -6.06
CA VAL A 31 -1.44 1.10 -6.55
C VAL A 31 -1.19 2.44 -7.25
N ALA A 32 0.00 3.01 -7.11
CA ALA A 32 0.45 4.17 -7.85
C ALA A 32 1.96 4.11 -8.09
N ASP A 33 2.47 4.91 -9.03
CA ASP A 33 3.91 4.98 -9.28
C ASP A 33 4.65 5.81 -8.19
N THR A 34 3.92 6.59 -7.40
CA THR A 34 4.46 7.45 -6.33
C THR A 34 3.68 7.31 -5.03
N LEU A 35 4.34 7.55 -3.90
CA LEU A 35 3.70 7.60 -2.57
C LEU A 35 2.56 8.63 -2.54
N ALA A 36 2.77 9.80 -3.14
CA ALA A 36 1.76 10.84 -3.25
C ALA A 36 0.47 10.33 -3.95
N GLY A 37 0.61 9.38 -4.88
CA GLY A 37 -0.53 8.78 -5.56
C GLY A 37 -1.41 7.93 -4.63
N ILE A 38 -0.85 7.27 -3.62
CA ILE A 38 -1.62 6.49 -2.62
C ILE A 38 -1.89 7.26 -1.32
N SER A 39 -1.25 8.42 -1.12
CA SER A 39 -1.37 9.26 0.08
C SER A 39 -2.80 9.45 0.57
N PRO A 40 -3.83 9.71 -0.28
CA PRO A 40 -5.20 9.90 0.19
C PRO A 40 -5.82 8.69 0.90
N LEU A 41 -5.21 7.50 0.78
CA LEU A 41 -5.68 6.27 1.39
C LEU A 41 -4.87 5.86 2.61
N VAL A 42 -3.60 6.29 2.68
CA VAL A 42 -2.63 5.87 3.73
C VAL A 42 -2.34 7.00 4.72
N THR A 43 -3.01 8.15 4.57
CA THR A 43 -2.92 9.28 5.48
C THR A 43 -4.30 9.64 5.98
N ARG A 44 -4.37 10.10 7.23
CA ARG A 44 -5.59 10.65 7.83
C ARG A 44 -5.34 12.08 8.27
N LYS A 45 -6.42 12.82 8.47
CA LYS A 45 -6.34 14.11 9.16
C LYS A 45 -6.04 13.87 10.64
N ILE A 46 -5.36 14.81 11.28
CA ILE A 46 -5.04 14.75 12.73
C ILE A 46 -6.31 14.67 13.59
N THR A 47 -7.41 15.25 13.11
CA THR A 47 -8.72 15.24 13.78
C THR A 47 -9.50 13.93 13.58
N ASP A 48 -9.03 13.05 12.70
CA ASP A 48 -9.67 11.77 12.41
C ASP A 48 -9.30 10.76 13.50
N LYS A 49 -10.31 10.12 14.09
CA LYS A 49 -10.17 9.16 15.19
C LYS A 49 -10.12 7.70 14.72
N THR A 50 -10.10 7.46 13.41
CA THR A 50 -9.95 6.12 12.83
C THR A 50 -8.70 5.46 13.39
N PRO A 51 -8.78 4.30 14.08
CA PRO A 51 -7.62 3.62 14.65
C PRO A 51 -6.50 3.38 13.64
N ASP A 52 -5.24 3.42 14.09
CA ASP A 52 -4.07 3.28 13.20
C ASP A 52 -4.09 1.94 12.43
N ASN A 53 -4.54 0.87 13.08
CA ASN A 53 -4.69 -0.45 12.47
C ASN A 53 -5.81 -0.57 11.43
N GLN A 54 -6.61 0.49 11.24
CA GLN A 54 -7.62 0.58 10.17
C GLN A 54 -7.13 1.46 9.01
N ILE A 55 -5.98 2.12 9.14
CA ILE A 55 -5.38 2.92 8.08
C ILE A 55 -4.59 1.98 7.18
N PRO A 56 -4.88 1.94 5.87
CA PRO A 56 -4.07 1.19 4.93
C PRO A 56 -2.58 1.56 5.01
N MET A 57 -1.71 0.56 5.01
CA MET A 57 -0.27 0.77 4.99
C MET A 57 0.22 1.11 3.59
N ALA A 58 1.25 1.94 3.52
CA ALA A 58 1.99 2.23 2.30
C ALA A 58 3.23 1.34 2.20
N PHE A 59 3.42 0.68 1.07
CA PHE A 59 4.61 -0.12 0.81
C PHE A 59 5.11 0.09 -0.61
N LYS A 60 6.43 0.26 -0.79
CA LYS A 60 7.06 0.28 -2.12
C LYS A 60 7.52 -1.14 -2.43
N VAL A 61 6.95 -1.72 -3.48
CA VAL A 61 7.29 -3.09 -3.85
C VAL A 61 8.68 -3.10 -4.50
N PRO A 62 9.66 -3.84 -3.96
CA PRO A 62 10.97 -3.99 -4.58
C PRO A 62 10.86 -4.63 -5.96
N TYR A 63 11.81 -4.33 -6.83
CA TYR A 63 12.06 -5.19 -7.99
C TYR A 63 12.65 -6.53 -7.52
N LYS A 64 12.46 -7.59 -8.33
CA LYS A 64 12.96 -8.94 -8.00
C LYS A 64 14.46 -8.95 -7.68
N ASP A 65 15.21 -8.04 -8.32
CA ASP A 65 16.67 -7.98 -8.22
C ASP A 65 17.17 -7.04 -7.12
N GLU A 66 16.28 -6.29 -6.46
CA GLU A 66 16.63 -5.35 -5.37
C GLU A 66 16.70 -6.02 -3.98
N GLY A 67 16.30 -7.30 -3.88
CA GLY A 67 16.16 -7.99 -2.59
C GLY A 67 15.00 -7.42 -1.74
N PRO A 68 14.62 -8.08 -0.63
CA PRO A 68 13.59 -7.54 0.25
C PRO A 68 14.09 -6.28 0.96
N TYR A 69 13.37 -5.16 0.82
CA TYR A 69 13.57 -4.01 1.70
C TYR A 69 13.16 -4.41 3.12
N ILE A 70 14.13 -4.49 4.02
CA ILE A 70 13.88 -4.59 5.47
C ILE A 70 13.72 -3.13 5.94
N LEU A 71 12.48 -2.75 6.25
CA LEU A 71 12.14 -1.48 6.90
C LEU A 71 12.20 -1.65 8.42
#